data_AF-A0A8H7M8R6-F1
#
_entry.id   AF-A0A8H7M8R6-F1
#
_cell.length_a   1.000
_cell.length_b   1.000
_cell.length_c   1.000
_cell.angle_alpha   90.00
_cell.angle_beta   90.00
_cell.angle_gamma   90.00
#
_symmetry.space_group_name_H-M   'P 1'
#
loop_
_entity.id
_entity.type
_entity.pdbx_description
1 polymer ?
#
loop_
_entity_poly.entity_id
_entity_poly.type
_entity_poly.pdbx_seq_one_letter_code
_entity_poly.pdbx_strand_id
1 'polypeptide(L)'
;MPDSVSSATAPTVHGTAASKVVVKYLDGGKRILITHANGTEQTYQTIPKPKNIKKCKLEETMDFGPGKTFPHNVFLDIQAKIQNDMSSMLDNVAIPWEEVPKGVESTVLTLVLASYPVLHRFPGNWAAKVIMRRICRNKRNTQANKQKRLRGVKAGDANTTPPEVLKEGLAEEQEADHLEHQLVKEDRPDEQDRPDGEDWPIKEDRLIKEDQPNGEDQPNHPPVDKQLLNNASQHFSCFFSEAGLTGWT
;
A
#
# COMPACT_ATOMS: atom_id res chain seq x y z
N MET A 1 -63.33 33.46 17.80
CA MET A 1 -61.89 33.14 17.82
C MET A 1 -61.76 31.66 18.16
N PRO A 2 -61.47 30.78 17.19
CA PRO A 2 -60.83 29.50 17.50
C PRO A 2 -59.39 29.50 17.01
N ASP A 3 -58.48 29.13 17.91
CA ASP A 3 -57.04 29.01 17.69
C ASP A 3 -56.72 27.80 16.80
N SER A 4 -56.04 28.05 15.69
CA SER A 4 -55.45 27.02 14.83
C SER A 4 -54.07 26.64 15.37
N VAL A 5 -53.97 25.46 15.99
CA VAL A 5 -52.69 24.82 16.35
C VAL A 5 -52.11 24.13 15.12
N SER A 6 -51.03 24.72 14.56
CA SER A 6 -50.22 24.08 13.52
C SER A 6 -49.40 22.94 14.12
N SER A 7 -49.72 21.72 13.71
CA SER A 7 -48.95 20.51 13.99
C SER A 7 -47.67 20.51 13.14
N ALA A 8 -46.50 20.59 13.79
CA ALA A 8 -45.20 20.47 13.15
C ALA A 8 -44.84 18.99 12.93
N THR A 9 -44.88 18.54 11.68
CA THR A 9 -44.39 17.23 11.26
C THR A 9 -42.87 17.22 11.30
N ALA A 10 -42.28 16.30 12.07
CA ALA A 10 -40.84 16.10 12.16
C ALA A 10 -40.25 15.70 10.79
N PRO A 11 -39.02 16.14 10.44
CA PRO A 11 -38.36 15.70 9.22
C PRO A 11 -38.00 14.22 9.32
N THR A 12 -38.60 13.42 8.46
CA THR A 12 -38.25 12.03 8.20
C THR A 12 -36.75 11.92 7.88
N VAL A 13 -36.02 11.17 8.70
CA VAL A 13 -34.62 10.82 8.49
C VAL A 13 -34.53 10.00 7.19
N HIS A 14 -34.25 10.68 6.09
CA HIS A 14 -33.94 10.03 4.82
C HIS A 14 -32.66 9.22 5.01
N GLY A 15 -32.78 7.90 4.88
CA GLY A 15 -31.65 6.98 4.86
C GLY A 15 -30.60 7.47 3.87
N THR A 16 -29.41 7.77 4.38
CA THR A 16 -28.24 8.12 3.58
C THR A 16 -27.92 6.94 2.68
N ALA A 17 -28.38 6.99 1.43
CA ALA A 17 -27.99 6.04 0.40
C ALA A 17 -26.46 6.15 0.26
N ALA A 18 -25.74 5.18 0.85
CA ALA A 18 -24.30 5.09 0.78
C ALA A 18 -23.88 5.23 -0.68
N SER A 19 -23.24 6.35 -1.00
CA SER A 19 -23.00 6.73 -2.38
C SER A 19 -21.97 5.78 -2.97
N LYS A 20 -22.45 4.80 -3.74
CA LYS A 20 -21.66 3.70 -4.26
C LYS A 20 -20.84 4.18 -5.45
N VAL A 21 -19.52 4.13 -5.33
CA VAL A 21 -18.61 4.32 -6.46
C VAL A 21 -18.70 3.10 -7.37
N VAL A 22 -18.90 3.31 -8.68
CA VAL A 22 -18.96 2.24 -9.68
C VAL A 22 -17.73 2.34 -10.58
N VAL A 23 -17.05 1.21 -10.79
CA VAL A 23 -15.85 1.13 -11.63
C VAL A 23 -16.12 0.16 -12.78
N LYS A 24 -15.86 0.61 -14.02
CA LYS A 24 -16.00 -0.20 -15.24
C LYS A 24 -14.68 -0.22 -16.01
N TYR A 25 -14.28 -1.40 -16.48
CA TYR A 25 -13.10 -1.56 -17.33
C TYR A 25 -13.51 -1.47 -18.80
N LEU A 26 -12.83 -0.62 -19.57
CA LEU A 26 -13.10 -0.37 -20.99
C LEU A 26 -11.92 -0.88 -21.85
N ASP A 27 -12.20 -1.18 -23.12
CA ASP A 27 -11.22 -1.59 -24.15
C ASP A 27 -10.29 -2.73 -23.73
N GLY A 28 -10.86 -3.76 -23.10
CA GLY A 28 -10.08 -4.89 -22.59
C GLY A 28 -9.17 -4.54 -21.41
N GLY A 29 -9.52 -3.51 -20.63
CA GLY A 29 -8.80 -3.11 -19.42
C GLY A 29 -7.72 -2.05 -19.62
N LYS A 30 -7.62 -1.44 -20.82
CA LYS A 30 -6.69 -0.34 -21.10
C LYS A 30 -7.13 0.98 -20.47
N ARG A 31 -8.44 1.17 -20.32
CA ARG A 31 -9.04 2.33 -19.67
C ARG A 31 -9.99 1.88 -18.57
N ILE A 32 -10.16 2.73 -17.57
CA ILE A 32 -11.19 2.56 -16.54
C ILE A 32 -12.10 3.78 -16.52
N LEU A 33 -13.39 3.55 -16.29
CA LEU A 33 -14.38 4.57 -16.02
C LEU A 33 -14.77 4.48 -14.55
N ILE A 34 -14.58 5.57 -13.83
CA ILE A 34 -14.99 5.72 -12.44
C ILE A 34 -16.19 6.64 -12.41
N THR A 35 -17.34 6.12 -11.99
CA THR A 35 -18.54 6.89 -11.71
C THR A 35 -18.58 7.18 -10.22
N HIS A 36 -18.38 8.45 -9.87
CA HIS A 36 -18.39 8.93 -8.50
C HIS A 36 -19.81 9.04 -7.94
N ALA A 37 -19.88 9.20 -6.61
CA ALA A 37 -21.11 9.40 -5.85
C ALA A 37 -22.02 10.52 -6.38
N ASN A 38 -21.41 11.60 -6.86
CA ASN A 38 -22.09 12.78 -7.43
C ASN A 38 -22.60 12.55 -8.87
N GLY A 39 -22.46 11.34 -9.41
CA GLY A 39 -22.78 11.00 -10.80
C GLY A 39 -21.74 11.45 -11.83
N THR A 40 -20.67 12.12 -11.40
CA THR A 40 -19.59 12.49 -12.34
C THR A 40 -18.82 11.25 -12.76
N GLU A 41 -18.58 11.17 -14.07
CA GLU A 41 -17.85 10.08 -14.68
C GLU A 41 -16.47 10.57 -15.10
N GLN A 42 -15.43 9.84 -14.70
CA GLN A 42 -14.05 10.15 -15.06
C GLN A 42 -13.40 8.92 -15.67
N THR A 43 -12.85 9.09 -16.87
CA THR A 43 -12.12 8.03 -17.56
C THR A 43 -10.62 8.20 -17.34
N TYR A 44 -9.93 7.13 -16.98
CA TYR A 44 -8.50 7.10 -16.76
C TYR A 44 -7.82 6.00 -17.56
N GLN A 45 -6.54 6.21 -17.88
CA GLN A 45 -5.69 5.16 -18.44
C GLN A 45 -5.17 4.24 -17.33
N THR A 46 -5.16 2.95 -17.63
CA THR A 46 -4.58 1.91 -16.79
C THR A 46 -3.06 1.99 -16.83
N ILE A 47 -2.41 1.93 -15.66
CA ILE A 47 -0.95 2.02 -15.56
C ILE A 47 -0.39 0.61 -15.27
N PRO A 48 0.37 0.02 -16.21
CA PRO A 48 0.94 -1.30 -16.02
C PRO A 48 2.03 -1.29 -14.95
N LYS A 49 2.25 -2.45 -14.33
CA LYS A 49 3.30 -2.64 -13.33
C LYS A 49 4.68 -2.42 -13.98
N PRO A 50 5.55 -1.55 -13.44
CA PRO A 50 6.88 -1.32 -14.00
C PRO A 50 7.75 -2.58 -13.84
N LYS A 51 8.65 -2.81 -14.80
CA LYS A 51 9.60 -3.96 -14.76
C LYS A 51 10.48 -3.92 -13.51
N ASN A 52 10.92 -2.72 -13.10
CA ASN A 52 11.88 -2.53 -12.01
C ASN A 52 11.27 -1.69 -10.87
N ILE A 53 10.41 -2.30 -10.05
CA ILE A 53 9.78 -1.62 -8.90
C ILE A 53 10.80 -1.07 -7.90
N LYS A 54 11.98 -1.71 -7.79
CA LYS A 54 13.00 -1.33 -6.80
C LYS A 54 13.62 0.06 -7.05
N LYS A 55 13.66 0.48 -8.32
CA LYS A 55 14.30 1.74 -8.75
C LYS A 55 13.28 2.78 -9.23
N CYS A 56 11.99 2.45 -9.20
CA CYS A 56 10.98 3.36 -9.70
C CYS A 56 10.65 4.41 -8.64
N LYS A 57 10.64 5.67 -9.05
CA LYS A 57 9.97 6.74 -8.31
C LYS A 57 8.49 6.44 -8.33
N LEU A 58 8.00 5.85 -7.24
CA LEU A 58 6.66 5.25 -7.19
C LEU A 58 5.57 6.29 -7.48
N GLU A 59 5.70 7.47 -6.89
CA GLU A 59 4.78 8.58 -7.07
C GLU A 59 4.67 8.99 -8.55
N GLU A 60 5.81 9.25 -9.20
CA GLU A 60 5.85 9.64 -10.62
C GLU A 60 5.30 8.53 -11.52
N THR A 61 5.62 7.26 -11.21
CA THR A 61 5.15 6.09 -11.96
C THR A 61 3.63 5.93 -11.84
N MET A 62 3.07 6.31 -10.72
CA MET A 62 1.63 6.27 -10.46
C MET A 62 0.88 7.48 -11.03
N ASP A 63 1.57 8.40 -11.73
CA ASP A 63 0.98 9.61 -12.29
C ASP A 63 0.45 10.57 -11.20
N PHE A 64 1.21 10.65 -10.09
CA PHE A 64 1.05 11.62 -9.01
C PHE A 64 2.22 12.61 -9.00
N GLY A 65 1.95 13.83 -8.55
CA GLY A 65 2.97 14.87 -8.35
C GLY A 65 2.71 16.15 -9.15
N PRO A 66 3.65 17.11 -9.13
CA PRO A 66 3.50 18.38 -9.83
C PRO A 66 3.40 18.18 -11.35
N GLY A 67 2.34 18.72 -11.96
CA GLY A 67 2.09 18.59 -13.41
C GLY A 67 1.60 17.21 -13.86
N LYS A 68 1.18 16.33 -12.93
CA LYS A 68 0.60 15.01 -13.23
C LYS A 68 -0.93 15.03 -13.08
N THR A 69 -1.59 13.91 -13.40
CA THR A 69 -3.05 13.80 -13.29
C THR A 69 -3.55 14.02 -11.87
N PHE A 70 -2.80 13.54 -10.87
CA PHE A 70 -3.15 13.72 -9.47
C PHE A 70 -2.09 14.52 -8.71
N PRO A 71 -2.49 15.42 -7.82
CA PRO A 71 -1.55 16.19 -7.01
C PRO A 71 -0.85 15.31 -5.97
N HIS A 72 0.32 15.76 -5.52
CA HIS A 72 1.18 15.06 -4.54
C HIS A 72 0.45 14.71 -3.24
N ASN A 73 -0.42 15.60 -2.75
CA ASN A 73 -1.15 15.38 -1.50
C ASN A 73 -2.04 14.13 -1.53
N VAL A 74 -2.66 13.81 -2.67
CA VAL A 74 -3.49 12.60 -2.78
C VAL A 74 -2.65 11.33 -2.61
N PHE A 75 -1.41 11.35 -3.09
CA PHE A 75 -0.49 10.23 -2.88
C PHE A 75 -0.14 10.06 -1.40
N LEU A 76 0.16 11.17 -0.70
CA LEU A 76 0.42 11.16 0.74
C LEU A 76 -0.80 10.67 1.53
N ASP A 77 -2.01 11.10 1.17
CA ASP A 77 -3.24 10.68 1.81
C ASP A 77 -3.48 9.16 1.66
N ILE A 78 -3.22 8.62 0.46
CA ILE A 78 -3.27 7.17 0.20
C ILE A 78 -2.25 6.43 1.08
N GLN A 79 -1.01 6.92 1.15
CA GLN A 79 0.03 6.31 1.97
C GLN A 79 -0.35 6.32 3.45
N ALA A 80 -0.79 7.46 3.98
CA ALA A 80 -1.23 7.63 5.36
C ALA A 80 -2.41 6.70 5.68
N LYS A 81 -3.40 6.60 4.77
CA LYS A 81 -4.53 5.69 4.96
C LYS A 81 -4.08 4.24 5.03
N ILE A 82 -3.28 3.77 4.08
CA ILE A 82 -2.75 2.39 4.08
C ILE A 82 -1.98 2.14 5.38
N GLN A 83 -1.16 3.09 5.81
CA GLN A 83 -0.37 2.98 7.04
C GLN A 83 -1.25 2.86 8.29
N ASN A 84 -2.29 3.68 8.40
CA ASN A 84 -3.22 3.66 9.52
C ASN A 84 -4.03 2.36 9.56
N ASP A 85 -4.60 1.95 8.42
CA ASP A 85 -5.37 0.71 8.31
C ASP A 85 -4.50 -0.52 8.64
N MET A 86 -3.27 -0.59 8.09
CA MET A 86 -2.31 -1.67 8.41
C MET A 86 -1.91 -1.66 9.88
N SER A 87 -1.64 -0.47 10.45
CA SER A 87 -1.22 -0.36 11.84
C SER A 87 -2.32 -0.75 12.81
N SER A 88 -3.57 -0.43 12.48
CA SER A 88 -4.76 -0.84 13.22
C SER A 88 -5.01 -2.35 13.15
N MET A 89 -4.76 -3.00 12.01
CA MET A 89 -5.02 -4.44 11.85
C MET A 89 -3.89 -5.34 12.35
N LEU A 90 -2.67 -4.80 12.48
CA LEU A 90 -1.49 -5.55 12.91
C LEU A 90 -1.08 -5.22 14.35
N ASP A 91 -1.95 -4.54 15.12
CA ASP A 91 -1.69 -4.12 16.51
C ASP A 91 -0.33 -3.44 16.68
N ASN A 92 0.04 -2.62 15.69
CA ASN A 92 1.34 -1.96 15.62
C ASN A 92 2.60 -2.85 15.63
N VAL A 93 2.47 -4.16 15.41
CA VAL A 93 3.60 -5.08 15.31
C VAL A 93 4.36 -4.87 13.99
N ALA A 94 5.70 -4.91 14.05
CA ALA A 94 6.55 -4.83 12.85
C ALA A 94 6.82 -6.23 12.29
N ILE A 95 5.99 -6.65 11.34
CA ILE A 95 6.14 -7.94 10.65
C ILE A 95 6.77 -7.79 9.26
N PRO A 96 7.49 -8.80 8.75
CA PRO A 96 7.87 -8.86 7.35
C PRO A 96 6.65 -8.96 6.44
N TRP A 97 6.79 -8.48 5.20
CA TRP A 97 5.65 -8.41 4.27
C TRP A 97 5.10 -9.81 3.97
N GLU A 98 5.99 -10.78 3.92
CA GLU A 98 5.72 -12.19 3.63
C GLU A 98 4.90 -12.86 4.74
N GLU A 99 4.93 -12.32 5.95
CA GLU A 99 4.16 -12.80 7.11
C GLU A 99 2.84 -12.04 7.32
N VAL A 100 2.58 -10.99 6.54
CA VAL A 100 1.30 -10.27 6.62
C VAL A 100 0.16 -11.23 6.25
N PRO A 101 -0.84 -11.43 7.13
CA PRO A 101 -1.96 -12.29 6.81
C PRO A 101 -2.69 -11.81 5.55
N LYS A 102 -2.96 -12.74 4.61
CA LYS A 102 -3.67 -12.41 3.36
C LYS A 102 -5.03 -11.75 3.60
N GLY A 103 -5.70 -12.11 4.70
CA GLY A 103 -6.95 -11.48 5.13
C GLY A 103 -6.79 -9.99 5.47
N VAL A 104 -5.70 -9.63 6.14
CA VAL A 104 -5.34 -8.23 6.45
C VAL A 104 -5.04 -7.49 5.15
N GLU A 105 -4.20 -8.05 4.27
CA GLU A 105 -3.89 -7.45 2.97
C GLU A 105 -5.17 -7.12 2.18
N SER A 106 -6.07 -8.10 2.05
CA SER A 106 -7.32 -7.93 1.31
C SER A 106 -8.26 -6.90 1.95
N THR A 107 -8.34 -6.88 3.27
CA THR A 107 -9.22 -5.94 3.99
C THR A 107 -8.70 -4.51 3.83
N VAL A 108 -7.41 -4.28 4.05
CA VAL A 108 -6.80 -2.95 3.83
C VAL A 108 -6.98 -2.51 2.38
N LEU A 109 -6.72 -3.39 1.40
CA LEU A 109 -6.95 -3.07 -0.01
C LEU A 109 -8.39 -2.63 -0.28
N THR A 110 -9.37 -3.34 0.28
CA THR A 110 -10.79 -3.02 0.12
C THR A 110 -11.14 -1.66 0.71
N LEU A 111 -10.67 -1.37 1.94
CA LEU A 111 -10.91 -0.09 2.62
C LEU A 111 -10.28 1.08 1.86
N VAL A 112 -9.07 0.89 1.34
CA VAL A 112 -8.33 1.92 0.62
C VAL A 112 -8.95 2.15 -0.76
N LEU A 113 -9.35 1.10 -1.49
CA LEU A 113 -10.04 1.23 -2.77
C LEU A 113 -11.41 1.93 -2.64
N ALA A 114 -12.12 1.66 -1.56
CA ALA A 114 -13.37 2.35 -1.26
C ALA A 114 -13.18 3.86 -1.05
N SER A 115 -12.04 4.27 -0.48
CA SER A 115 -11.72 5.68 -0.20
C SER A 115 -11.04 6.38 -1.37
N TYR A 116 -10.25 5.64 -2.15
CA TYR A 116 -9.46 6.14 -3.27
C TYR A 116 -9.71 5.28 -4.53
N PRO A 117 -10.83 5.51 -5.24
CA PRO A 117 -11.19 4.76 -6.44
C PRO A 117 -10.14 4.84 -7.55
N VAL A 118 -9.33 5.90 -7.56
CA VAL A 118 -8.18 6.08 -8.47
C VAL A 118 -7.25 4.87 -8.49
N LEU A 119 -7.14 4.12 -7.39
CA LEU A 119 -6.25 2.95 -7.32
C LEU A 119 -6.71 1.80 -8.21
N HIS A 120 -7.96 1.79 -8.68
CA HIS A 120 -8.41 0.84 -9.70
C HIS A 120 -7.69 0.99 -11.05
N ARG A 121 -6.96 2.09 -11.27
CA ARG A 121 -6.10 2.30 -12.45
C ARG A 121 -4.93 1.32 -12.52
N PHE A 122 -4.60 0.64 -11.42
CA PHE A 122 -3.44 -0.24 -11.33
C PHE A 122 -3.88 -1.71 -11.36
N PRO A 123 -3.60 -2.46 -12.44
CA PRO A 123 -4.00 -3.86 -12.54
C PRO A 123 -3.49 -4.70 -11.37
N GLY A 124 -4.39 -5.49 -10.77
CA GLY A 124 -4.07 -6.29 -9.58
C GLY A 124 -3.67 -5.47 -8.36
N ASN A 125 -4.01 -4.17 -8.33
CA ASN A 125 -3.70 -3.23 -7.25
C ASN A 125 -2.20 -3.20 -6.90
N TRP A 126 -1.33 -3.36 -7.90
CA TRP A 126 0.11 -3.51 -7.68
C TRP A 126 0.70 -2.31 -6.91
N ALA A 127 0.21 -1.10 -7.18
CA ALA A 127 0.65 0.12 -6.54
C ALA A 127 0.39 0.11 -5.02
N ALA A 128 -0.84 -0.19 -4.61
CA ALA A 128 -1.21 -0.29 -3.20
C ALA A 128 -0.38 -1.36 -2.47
N LYS A 129 -0.18 -2.54 -3.09
CA LYS A 129 0.68 -3.60 -2.53
C LYS A 129 2.14 -3.14 -2.36
N VAL A 130 2.67 -2.35 -3.28
CA VAL A 130 4.03 -1.79 -3.17
C VAL A 130 4.11 -0.78 -2.02
N ILE A 131 3.10 0.07 -1.85
CA ILE A 131 3.02 1.01 -0.72
C ILE A 131 2.99 0.23 0.61
N MET A 132 2.16 -0.81 0.73
CA MET A 132 2.10 -1.65 1.94
C MET A 132 3.45 -2.30 2.26
N ARG A 133 4.14 -2.87 1.26
CA ARG A 133 5.49 -3.44 1.43
C ARG A 133 6.48 -2.41 1.99
N ARG A 134 6.46 -1.19 1.46
CA ARG A 134 7.33 -0.10 1.92
C ARG A 134 7.02 0.26 3.37
N ILE A 135 5.75 0.34 3.75
CA ILE A 135 5.30 0.62 5.12
C ILE A 135 5.82 -0.47 6.09
N CYS A 136 5.62 -1.75 5.79
CA CYS A 136 6.10 -2.84 6.66
C CYS A 136 7.64 -2.79 6.84
N ARG A 137 8.38 -2.53 5.76
CA ARG A 137 9.84 -2.39 5.82
C ARG A 137 10.26 -1.19 6.67
N ASN A 138 9.65 -0.02 6.46
CA ASN A 138 9.97 1.18 7.22
C ASN A 138 9.70 0.97 8.71
N LYS A 139 8.56 0.36 9.06
CA LYS A 139 8.21 0.05 10.45
C LYS A 139 9.24 -0.85 11.12
N ARG A 140 9.70 -1.90 10.42
CA ARG A 140 10.77 -2.79 10.90
C ARG A 140 12.09 -2.06 11.11
N ASN A 141 12.50 -1.23 10.16
CA ASN A 141 13.73 -0.43 10.26
C ASN A 141 13.66 0.54 11.43
N THR A 142 12.53 1.22 11.63
CA THR A 142 12.31 2.12 12.75
C THR A 142 12.41 1.38 14.09
N GLN A 143 11.79 0.20 14.22
CA GLN A 143 11.93 -0.60 15.43
C GLN A 143 13.37 -1.06 15.69
N ALA A 144 14.08 -1.53 14.66
CA ALA A 144 15.49 -1.92 14.78
C ALA A 144 16.38 -0.75 15.21
N ASN A 145 16.16 0.44 14.65
CA ASN A 145 16.86 1.66 15.03
C ASN A 145 16.55 2.07 16.48
N LYS A 146 15.29 2.00 16.91
CA LYS A 146 14.88 2.25 18.30
C LYS A 146 15.56 1.29 19.28
N GLN A 147 15.59 -0.01 18.96
CA GLN A 147 16.28 -1.01 19.79
C GLN A 147 17.79 -0.78 19.86
N LYS A 148 18.44 -0.39 18.74
CA LYS A 148 19.87 -0.05 18.72
C LYS A 148 20.18 1.15 19.60
N ARG A 149 19.34 2.20 19.56
CA ARG A 149 19.49 3.39 20.42
C ARG A 149 19.37 3.05 21.90
N LEU A 150 18.37 2.25 22.28
CA LEU A 150 18.18 1.81 23.68
C LEU A 150 19.36 0.98 24.20
N ARG A 151 20.00 0.16 23.34
CA ARG A 151 21.21 -0.60 23.71
C ARG A 151 22.46 0.28 23.86
N GLY A 152 22.61 1.29 23.00
CA GLY A 152 23.77 2.19 23.01
C GLY A 152 23.82 3.09 24.25
N VAL A 153 22.67 3.56 24.74
CA VAL A 153 22.59 4.36 25.99
C VAL A 153 23.07 3.54 27.20
N LYS A 154 22.75 2.25 27.24
CA LYS A 154 23.12 1.39 28.38
C LYS A 154 24.62 1.04 28.44
N ALA A 155 25.38 1.28 27.37
CA ALA A 155 26.81 1.01 27.30
C ALA A 155 27.69 2.24 27.60
N GLY A 156 27.10 3.44 27.73
CA GLY A 156 27.82 4.69 27.96
C GLY A 156 28.13 5.03 29.42
N ASP A 157 27.41 4.44 30.39
CA ASP A 157 27.49 4.83 31.80
C ASP A 157 28.55 4.06 32.63
N ALA A 158 29.37 3.21 32.01
CA ALA A 158 30.30 2.36 32.75
C ALA A 158 31.74 2.90 32.87
N ASN A 159 32.11 4.05 32.28
CA ASN A 159 33.51 4.51 32.40
C ASN A 159 33.73 6.02 32.16
N THR A 160 33.07 6.88 32.93
CA THR A 160 33.58 8.23 33.16
C THR A 160 33.65 8.47 34.65
N THR A 161 34.72 7.97 35.26
CA THR A 161 35.29 8.57 36.46
C THR A 161 35.77 9.97 36.05
N PRO A 162 35.20 11.06 36.60
CA PRO A 162 35.78 12.39 36.44
C PRO A 162 37.16 12.37 37.12
N PRO A 163 38.22 12.95 36.51
CA PRO A 163 39.48 13.11 37.22
C PRO A 163 39.23 14.02 38.42
N GLU A 164 39.48 13.44 39.59
CA GLU A 164 39.60 14.07 40.89
C GLU A 164 40.55 15.28 40.78
N VAL A 165 39.99 16.49 40.77
CA VAL A 165 40.75 17.70 41.09
C VAL A 165 40.08 18.33 42.30
N LEU A 166 40.56 17.89 43.46
CA LEU A 166 40.47 18.63 44.70
C LEU A 166 41.18 19.98 44.51
N LYS A 167 40.46 21.09 44.67
CA LYS A 167 40.96 22.18 45.50
C LYS A 167 39.84 23.10 46.00
N GLU A 168 39.85 23.20 47.32
CA GLU A 168 38.97 23.93 48.22
C GLU A 168 39.01 25.45 48.02
N GLY A 169 37.88 26.09 48.35
CA GLY A 169 37.79 27.53 48.58
C GLY A 169 36.39 27.92 49.06
N LEU A 170 36.22 27.98 50.40
CA LEU A 170 35.15 28.71 51.12
C LEU A 170 35.05 30.17 50.63
N ALA A 171 34.01 30.98 50.79
CA ALA A 171 32.75 31.07 51.52
C ALA A 171 31.81 31.94 50.60
N GLU A 172 30.58 32.36 50.85
CA GLU A 172 29.78 32.63 52.03
C GLU A 172 28.34 32.93 51.53
N GLU A 173 27.40 32.95 52.46
CA GLU A 173 25.95 33.03 52.27
C GLU A 173 25.44 34.32 51.59
N GLN A 174 24.37 34.20 50.79
CA GLN A 174 23.28 35.18 50.78
C GLN A 174 21.97 34.56 50.27
N GLU A 175 20.99 34.53 51.17
CA GLU A 175 19.57 34.42 50.85
C GLU A 175 19.14 35.58 49.94
N ALA A 176 18.35 35.28 48.91
CA ALA A 176 16.98 35.78 48.76
C ALA A 176 16.49 35.62 47.31
N ASP A 177 15.17 35.48 47.23
CA ASP A 177 14.31 35.80 46.09
C ASP A 177 14.12 34.73 44.99
N HIS A 178 13.12 33.89 45.24
CA HIS A 178 11.86 33.94 44.49
C HIS A 178 11.97 34.38 43.02
N LEU A 179 12.07 33.41 42.11
CA LEU A 179 11.32 33.46 40.85
C LEU A 179 11.24 32.09 40.19
N GLU A 180 10.10 31.91 39.54
CA GLU A 180 9.54 30.72 38.94
C GLU A 180 10.50 29.94 38.03
N HIS A 181 10.38 28.61 38.05
CA HIS A 181 10.14 27.78 36.86
C HIS A 181 10.02 26.32 37.32
N GLN A 182 8.80 25.91 37.66
CA GLN A 182 8.47 24.49 37.67
C GLN A 182 8.64 23.96 36.24
N LEU A 183 9.75 23.26 36.02
CA LEU A 183 9.96 22.39 34.87
C LEU A 183 9.00 21.21 34.95
N VAL A 184 7.75 21.46 34.58
CA VAL A 184 6.86 20.41 34.07
C VAL A 184 7.45 20.00 32.73
N LYS A 185 8.26 18.95 32.72
CA LYS A 185 8.53 18.18 31.50
C LYS A 185 7.23 17.43 31.17
N GLU A 186 6.28 18.16 30.59
CA GLU A 186 5.22 17.54 29.82
C GLU A 186 5.87 16.71 28.73
N ASP A 187 5.56 15.42 28.74
CA ASP A 187 5.72 14.51 27.61
C ASP A 187 5.02 15.14 26.40
N ARG A 188 5.76 15.96 25.65
CA ARG A 188 5.36 16.30 24.28
C ARG A 188 5.35 14.99 23.51
N PRO A 189 4.26 14.60 22.85
CA PRO A 189 4.34 13.56 21.84
C PRO A 189 5.29 14.08 20.77
N ASP A 190 6.43 13.40 20.64
CA ASP A 190 7.46 13.71 19.67
C ASP A 190 6.82 14.05 18.32
N GLU A 191 7.14 15.27 17.93
CA GLU A 191 6.82 15.92 16.69
C GLU A 191 7.23 15.01 15.53
N GLN A 192 6.24 14.49 14.82
CA GLN A 192 6.33 14.08 13.42
C GLN A 192 7.66 13.41 13.03
N ASP A 193 7.75 12.09 13.24
CA ASP A 193 8.49 11.20 12.33
C ASP A 193 7.84 11.32 10.93
N ARG A 194 8.03 12.47 10.27
CA ARG A 194 7.84 12.60 8.83
C ARG A 194 8.84 11.64 8.21
N PRO A 195 8.40 10.64 7.44
CA PRO A 195 9.33 9.84 6.69
C PRO A 195 9.90 10.77 5.62
N ASP A 196 11.09 11.31 5.87
CA ASP A 196 11.85 12.02 4.84
C ASP A 196 11.88 11.14 3.60
N GLY A 197 11.36 11.70 2.51
CA GLY A 197 11.01 11.06 1.26
C GLY A 197 12.22 10.67 0.44
N GLU A 198 13.14 9.91 1.03
CA GLU A 198 14.24 9.30 0.30
C GLU A 198 13.86 7.85 -0.03
N ASP A 199 13.66 7.63 -1.32
CA ASP A 199 13.34 6.35 -1.94
C ASP A 199 14.56 5.41 -1.78
N TRP A 200 14.77 4.88 -0.58
CA TRP A 200 15.93 4.05 -0.27
C TRP A 200 15.94 2.77 -1.13
N PRO A 201 17.09 2.42 -1.74
CA PRO A 201 17.19 1.26 -2.60
C PRO A 201 16.98 -0.04 -1.82
N ILE A 202 16.16 -0.92 -2.39
CA ILE A 202 15.81 -2.22 -1.83
C ILE A 202 17.05 -3.12 -1.80
N LYS A 203 17.62 -3.39 -0.62
CA LYS A 203 18.52 -4.53 -0.43
C LYS A 203 17.70 -5.82 -0.40
N GLU A 204 18.20 -6.82 -1.12
CA GLU A 204 17.51 -8.08 -1.40
C GLU A 204 17.43 -8.97 -0.16
N ASP A 205 16.21 -9.33 0.24
CA ASP A 205 15.95 -10.60 0.91
C ASP A 205 15.33 -11.56 -0.12
N ARG A 206 16.17 -12.54 -0.47
CA ARG A 206 15.96 -13.83 -1.16
C ARG A 206 14.65 -14.01 -1.93
N LEU A 207 14.79 -14.11 -3.26
CA LEU A 207 13.82 -14.78 -4.12
C LEU A 207 13.52 -16.18 -3.57
N ILE A 208 12.24 -16.42 -3.28
CA ILE A 208 11.68 -17.77 -3.34
C ILE A 208 11.68 -18.14 -4.83
N LYS A 209 12.46 -19.17 -5.18
CA LYS A 209 12.33 -19.85 -6.47
C LYS A 209 10.91 -20.39 -6.53
N GLU A 210 10.15 -19.97 -7.54
CA GLU A 210 8.92 -20.67 -7.89
C GLU A 210 9.29 -22.13 -8.22
N ASP A 211 8.59 -23.07 -7.57
CA ASP A 211 8.67 -24.49 -7.87
C ASP A 211 8.39 -24.72 -9.36
N GLN A 212 9.42 -25.13 -10.10
CA GLN A 212 9.22 -25.86 -11.34
C GLN A 212 8.82 -27.29 -10.98
N PRO A 213 7.79 -27.88 -11.61
CA PRO A 213 7.58 -29.32 -11.52
C PRO A 213 8.72 -30.02 -12.28
N ASN A 214 9.60 -30.67 -11.53
CA ASN A 214 10.62 -31.56 -12.08
C ASN A 214 9.92 -32.83 -12.59
N GLY A 215 10.32 -33.25 -13.79
CA GLY A 215 9.63 -34.27 -14.57
C GLY A 215 10.01 -35.71 -14.25
N GLU A 216 9.28 -36.61 -14.91
CA GLU A 216 9.57 -38.00 -15.28
C GLU A 216 8.43 -38.30 -16.30
N ASP A 217 8.64 -38.66 -17.56
CA ASP A 217 9.28 -39.89 -18.02
C ASP A 217 9.54 -39.78 -19.54
N GLN A 218 10.74 -40.11 -20.02
CA GLN A 218 11.06 -40.24 -21.45
C GLN A 218 11.41 -41.70 -21.75
N PRO A 219 10.80 -42.35 -22.75
CA PRO A 219 11.36 -43.58 -23.29
C PRO A 219 12.34 -43.27 -24.44
N ASN A 220 13.52 -43.88 -24.33
CA ASN A 220 14.59 -43.98 -25.32
C ASN A 220 14.10 -44.41 -26.72
N HIS A 221 14.62 -43.78 -27.79
CA HIS A 221 15.01 -44.47 -29.03
C HIS A 221 16.09 -43.65 -29.82
N PRO A 222 17.00 -44.31 -30.58
CA PRO A 222 18.26 -43.76 -31.06
C PRO A 222 18.16 -43.07 -32.44
N PRO A 223 19.24 -42.43 -32.96
CA PRO A 223 19.16 -41.45 -34.03
C PRO A 223 19.15 -42.11 -35.41
N VAL A 224 18.28 -41.64 -36.30
CA VAL A 224 18.32 -41.99 -37.73
C VAL A 224 18.41 -40.70 -38.53
N ASP A 225 19.59 -40.45 -39.09
CA ASP A 225 19.76 -39.57 -40.24
C ASP A 225 19.07 -40.17 -41.46
N LYS A 226 18.30 -39.35 -42.19
CA LYS A 226 18.39 -39.14 -43.67
C LYS A 226 17.11 -38.51 -44.24
N GLN A 227 17.33 -37.36 -44.87
CA GLN A 227 16.89 -36.98 -46.22
C GLN A 227 15.44 -37.23 -46.71
N LEU A 228 14.93 -36.15 -47.32
CA LEU A 228 14.11 -36.09 -48.55
C LEU A 228 12.72 -36.74 -48.54
N LEU A 229 11.68 -35.90 -48.68
CA LEU A 229 10.66 -35.89 -49.75
C LEU A 229 9.57 -34.89 -49.31
N ASN A 230 9.37 -33.77 -50.00
CA ASN A 230 8.43 -33.61 -51.12
C ASN A 230 6.98 -34.06 -50.85
N ASN A 231 6.07 -33.10 -51.04
CA ASN A 231 4.75 -33.16 -51.71
C ASN A 231 3.46 -32.88 -50.92
N ALA A 232 2.61 -32.14 -51.66
CA ALA A 232 1.15 -32.04 -51.63
C ALA A 232 0.54 -31.30 -50.42
N SER A 233 -0.04 -30.10 -50.55
CA SER A 233 -1.10 -29.66 -51.46
C SER A 233 -2.21 -30.70 -51.60
N GLN A 234 -3.26 -30.59 -50.75
CA GLN A 234 -4.64 -30.88 -51.14
C GLN A 234 -5.65 -30.46 -50.07
N HIS A 235 -6.60 -29.63 -50.52
CA HIS A 235 -8.04 -29.75 -50.28
C HIS A 235 -8.55 -29.94 -48.83
N PHE A 236 -9.17 -28.89 -48.29
CA PHE A 236 -10.30 -29.04 -47.37
C PHE A 236 -11.43 -28.10 -47.81
N SER A 237 -12.28 -28.61 -48.69
CA SER A 237 -13.59 -28.05 -49.00
C SER A 237 -14.64 -29.09 -48.64
N CYS A 238 -15.63 -28.65 -47.86
CA CYS A 238 -16.99 -29.18 -47.71
C CYS A 238 -17.15 -30.60 -47.13
N PHE A 239 -17.88 -30.74 -46.01
CA PHE A 239 -19.24 -31.30 -45.98
C PHE A 239 -19.78 -31.47 -44.54
N PHE A 240 -21.12 -31.56 -44.45
CA PHE A 240 -21.99 -31.89 -43.31
C PHE A 240 -22.35 -30.79 -42.30
N SER A 241 -23.62 -30.56 -41.93
CA SER A 241 -24.94 -30.84 -42.52
C SER A 241 -25.98 -30.18 -41.61
N GLU A 242 -27.08 -29.74 -42.21
CA GLU A 242 -28.36 -29.44 -41.57
C GLU A 242 -28.90 -30.60 -40.72
N ALA A 243 -29.48 -30.26 -39.57
CA ALA A 243 -30.69 -30.81 -38.94
C ALA A 243 -30.85 -30.07 -37.61
N GLY A 244 -32.00 -29.65 -37.11
CA GLY A 244 -33.40 -29.82 -37.45
C GLY A 244 -34.18 -29.23 -36.26
N LEU A 245 -35.22 -28.45 -36.55
CA LEU A 245 -36.62 -28.75 -36.19
C LEU A 245 -37.08 -28.41 -34.76
N THR A 246 -38.08 -27.53 -34.76
CA THR A 246 -39.38 -27.59 -34.05
C THR A 246 -39.43 -27.37 -32.55
N GLY A 247 -40.17 -26.32 -32.19
CA GLY A 247 -40.58 -26.01 -30.83
C GLY A 247 -41.74 -26.83 -30.33
N TRP A 248 -42.07 -26.59 -29.06
CA TRP A 248 -43.25 -27.08 -28.36
C TRP A 248 -43.83 -25.93 -27.52
N THR A 249 -45.11 -25.65 -27.78
CA THR A 249 -46.19 -25.11 -26.92
C THR A 249 -45.95 -23.87 -26.08
#